data_AF-A0A9D6KWM9-F1
#
_entry.id   AF-A0A9D6KWM9-F1
#
_cell.length_a   1.000
_cell.length_b   1.000
_cell.length_c   1.000
_cell.angle_alpha   90.00
_cell.angle_beta   90.00
_cell.angle_gamma   90.00
#
_symmetry.space_group_name_H-M   'P 1'
#
loop_
_entity.id
_entity.type
_entity.pdbx_description
1 polymer ?
#
loop_
_entity_poly.entity_id
_entity_poly.type
_entity_poly.pdbx_seq_one_letter_code
_entity_poly.pdbx_strand_id
1 'polypeptide(L)'
;MDGRIPQALDNSALDRTAVSQSICALGAAIAAGALALVSPTLALLALSLLAARALLRAEHAPSLKVTSLAGPALASCIVGSFVGVAGAIGVLFVWRLHADVRWSMNEAARLARADARPTQATWRSLAHGWMTPAYGLALVAFTSPHAIAGLPLDLPHVPLWVPVLTGAVALVTVADWLLRRAADWRLGEISVSPTVHMLTHHALFLLGFGVMFDLSAGVVAFIAWRLVHAAPIRVVQASLTAVP
;
A
#
# COMPACT_ATOMS: atom_id res chain seq x y z
N MET A 1 9.14 -22.48 48.39
CA MET A 1 9.53 -21.19 47.78
C MET A 1 10.18 -21.55 46.46
N ASP A 2 9.39 -21.64 45.40
CA ASP A 2 9.87 -22.10 44.09
C ASP A 2 10.36 -20.90 43.30
N GLY A 3 11.68 -20.79 43.19
CA GLY A 3 12.39 -19.75 42.46
C GLY A 3 12.21 -19.88 40.95
N ARG A 4 11.08 -19.41 40.42
CA ARG A 4 10.94 -19.13 38.99
C ARG A 4 11.70 -17.86 38.65
N ILE A 5 12.82 -18.03 37.95
CA ILE A 5 13.56 -16.93 37.31
C ILE A 5 12.61 -16.20 36.35
N PRO A 6 12.55 -14.86 36.35
CA PRO A 6 11.58 -14.10 35.59
C PRO A 6 11.79 -14.24 34.08
N GLN A 7 10.73 -14.63 33.35
CA GLN A 7 10.61 -14.66 31.87
C GLN A 7 10.86 -13.31 31.17
N ALA A 8 11.27 -12.26 31.88
CA ALA A 8 11.44 -10.91 31.35
C ALA A 8 12.70 -10.75 30.49
N LEU A 9 13.75 -11.57 30.68
CA LEU A 9 15.01 -11.43 29.93
C LEU A 9 14.92 -11.96 28.48
N ASP A 10 14.12 -13.00 28.25
CA ASP A 10 14.01 -13.66 26.93
C ASP A 10 13.25 -12.80 25.90
N ASN A 11 12.29 -12.00 26.37
CA ASN A 11 11.54 -11.07 25.52
C ASN A 11 12.43 -9.94 24.95
N SER A 12 13.51 -9.56 25.65
CA SER A 12 14.38 -8.45 25.23
C SER A 12 15.27 -8.80 24.02
N ALA A 13 15.69 -10.06 23.89
CA ALA A 13 16.49 -10.52 22.76
C ALA A 13 15.64 -10.73 21.50
N LEU A 14 14.42 -11.24 21.68
CA LEU A 14 13.43 -11.34 20.61
C LEU A 14 13.00 -9.95 20.10
N ASP A 15 12.90 -8.95 20.97
CA ASP A 15 12.60 -7.57 20.56
C ASP A 15 13.73 -6.96 19.72
N ARG A 16 15.00 -7.14 20.11
CA ARG A 16 16.15 -6.58 19.37
C ARG A 16 16.29 -7.16 17.97
N THR A 17 16.06 -8.47 17.81
CA THR A 17 16.13 -9.15 16.52
C THR A 17 14.99 -8.71 15.59
N ALA A 18 13.77 -8.56 16.12
CA ALA A 18 12.62 -8.03 15.37
C ALA A 18 12.85 -6.57 14.93
N VAL A 19 13.38 -5.72 15.82
CA VAL A 19 13.72 -4.33 15.50
C VAL A 19 14.80 -4.24 14.42
N SER A 20 15.86 -5.04 14.52
CA SER A 20 16.94 -5.08 13.51
C SER A 20 16.42 -5.51 12.13
N GLN A 21 15.59 -6.56 12.07
CA GLN A 21 14.95 -7.00 10.84
C GLN A 21 14.05 -5.92 10.23
N SER A 22 13.33 -5.18 11.08
CA SER A 22 12.45 -4.07 10.66
C SER A 22 13.25 -2.90 10.07
N ILE A 23 14.39 -2.54 10.69
CA ILE A 23 15.28 -1.49 10.18
C ILE A 23 15.89 -1.91 8.84
N CYS A 24 16.33 -3.17 8.69
CA CYS A 24 16.82 -3.68 7.43
C CYS A 24 15.73 -3.68 6.33
N ALA A 25 14.49 -4.05 6.67
CA ALA A 25 13.37 -4.02 5.72
C ALA A 25 13.03 -2.59 5.29
N LEU A 26 13.00 -1.65 6.22
CA LEU A 26 12.80 -0.22 5.93
C LEU A 26 13.94 0.35 5.08
N GLY A 27 15.19 0.04 5.41
CA GLY A 27 16.36 0.44 4.64
C GLY A 27 16.33 -0.11 3.21
N ALA A 28 15.95 -1.38 3.04
CA ALA A 28 15.77 -1.99 1.73
C ALA A 28 14.62 -1.34 0.94
N ALA A 29 13.51 -0.99 1.59
CA ALA A 29 12.40 -0.27 0.99
C ALA A 29 12.79 1.14 0.53
N ILE A 30 13.53 1.88 1.35
CA ILE A 30 14.06 3.22 1.00
C ILE A 30 15.04 3.11 -0.16
N ALA A 31 15.97 2.15 -0.11
CA ALA A 31 16.93 1.92 -1.18
C ALA A 31 16.24 1.56 -2.50
N ALA A 32 15.20 0.71 -2.46
CA ALA A 32 14.40 0.38 -3.65
C ALA A 32 13.64 1.60 -4.19
N GLY A 33 13.08 2.44 -3.31
CA GLY A 33 12.43 3.70 -3.69
C GLY A 33 13.40 4.68 -4.35
N ALA A 34 14.58 4.89 -3.76
CA ALA A 34 15.62 5.73 -4.33
C ALA A 34 16.13 5.16 -5.67
N LEU A 35 16.30 3.84 -5.77
CA LEU A 35 16.69 3.17 -7.01
C LEU A 35 15.62 3.34 -8.09
N ALA A 36 14.34 3.37 -7.75
CA ALA A 36 13.28 3.56 -8.72
C ALA A 36 13.31 4.93 -9.40
N LEU A 37 13.78 5.97 -8.70
CA LEU A 37 13.97 7.31 -9.27
C LEU A 37 15.09 7.36 -10.31
N VAL A 38 16.06 6.43 -10.24
CA VAL A 38 17.21 6.37 -11.15
C VAL A 38 17.00 5.32 -12.26
N SER A 39 16.50 4.15 -11.88
CA SER A 39 16.27 3.00 -12.77
C SER A 39 15.10 2.16 -12.24
N PRO A 40 13.88 2.39 -12.74
CA PRO A 40 12.71 1.62 -12.31
C PRO A 40 12.84 0.12 -12.56
N THR A 41 13.50 -0.29 -13.64
CA THR A 41 13.73 -1.70 -13.97
C THR A 41 14.60 -2.40 -12.93
N LEU A 42 15.70 -1.75 -12.50
CA LEU A 42 16.56 -2.29 -11.43
C LEU A 42 15.83 -2.31 -10.09
N ALA A 43 14.99 -1.32 -9.80
CA ALA A 43 14.19 -1.29 -8.60
C ALA A 43 13.16 -2.43 -8.56
N LEU A 44 12.48 -2.72 -9.67
CA LEU A 44 11.58 -3.87 -9.77
C LEU A 44 12.33 -5.20 -9.59
N LEU A 45 13.54 -5.33 -10.15
CA LEU A 45 14.37 -6.51 -9.94
C LEU A 45 14.75 -6.66 -8.46
N ALA A 46 15.22 -5.59 -7.82
CA ALA A 46 15.57 -5.60 -6.41
C ALA A 46 14.38 -5.98 -5.52
N LEU A 47 13.19 -5.43 -5.80
CA LEU A 47 11.96 -5.77 -5.10
C LEU A 47 11.52 -7.22 -5.36
N SER A 48 11.68 -7.75 -6.56
CA SER A 48 11.38 -9.16 -6.85
C SER A 48 12.29 -10.11 -6.09
N LEU A 49 13.58 -9.77 -5.94
CA LEU A 49 14.53 -10.54 -5.14
C LEU A 49 14.18 -10.48 -3.66
N LEU A 50 13.79 -9.31 -3.14
CA LEU A 50 13.33 -9.15 -1.77
C LEU A 50 12.04 -9.94 -1.51
N ALA A 51 11.08 -9.90 -2.44
CA ALA A 51 9.84 -10.67 -2.35
C ALA A 51 10.11 -12.18 -2.39
N ALA A 52 10.98 -12.65 -3.29
CA ALA A 52 11.40 -14.05 -3.35
C ALA A 52 12.07 -14.49 -2.04
N ARG A 53 12.98 -13.66 -1.50
CA ARG A 53 13.61 -13.92 -0.21
C ARG A 53 12.60 -13.96 0.95
N ALA A 54 11.61 -13.07 0.95
CA ALA A 54 10.55 -13.07 1.97
C ALA A 54 9.70 -14.35 1.90
N LEU A 55 9.34 -14.80 0.69
CA LEU A 55 8.61 -16.05 0.47
C LEU A 55 9.41 -17.27 0.95
N LEU A 56 10.72 -17.33 0.66
CA LEU A 56 11.59 -18.44 1.07
C LEU A 56 11.83 -18.49 2.59
N ARG A 57 11.65 -17.38 3.30
CA ARG A 57 11.84 -17.28 4.75
C ARG A 57 10.55 -17.38 5.57
N ALA A 58 9.39 -17.40 4.93
CA ALA A 58 8.13 -17.54 5.63
C ALA A 58 7.99 -18.98 6.15
N GLU A 59 8.17 -19.18 7.46
CA GLU A 59 8.06 -20.50 8.12
C GLU A 59 6.70 -21.17 7.92
N HIS A 60 5.66 -20.37 7.68
CA HIS A 60 4.36 -20.81 7.19
C HIS A 60 4.25 -20.31 5.75
N ALA A 61 4.52 -21.19 4.78
CA ALA A 61 4.40 -20.86 3.38
C ALA A 61 2.99 -20.28 3.12
N PRO A 62 2.87 -18.99 2.75
CA PRO A 62 1.57 -18.45 2.42
C PRO A 62 1.04 -19.28 1.24
N SER A 63 -0.13 -19.91 1.40
CA SER A 63 -0.71 -20.70 0.31
C SER A 63 -0.90 -19.76 -0.89
N LEU A 64 -0.04 -19.89 -1.90
CA LEU A 64 -0.20 -19.18 -3.16
C LEU A 64 -1.51 -19.67 -3.76
N LYS A 65 -2.57 -18.89 -3.60
CA LYS A 65 -3.84 -19.15 -4.26
C LYS A 65 -3.66 -18.80 -5.73
N VAL A 66 -3.10 -19.71 -6.51
CA VAL A 66 -2.88 -19.55 -7.96
C VAL A 66 -4.18 -19.16 -8.68
N THR A 67 -5.31 -19.62 -8.16
CA THR A 67 -6.65 -19.24 -8.63
C THR A 67 -6.92 -17.73 -8.61
N SER A 68 -6.31 -16.98 -7.69
CA SER A 68 -6.43 -15.52 -7.62
C SER A 68 -5.69 -14.78 -8.74
N LEU A 69 -4.75 -15.47 -9.41
CA LEU A 69 -4.01 -14.95 -10.58
C LEU A 69 -4.72 -15.28 -11.89
N ALA A 70 -5.62 -16.27 -11.90
CA ALA A 70 -6.28 -16.73 -13.12
C ALA A 70 -7.14 -15.63 -13.78
N GLY A 71 -7.92 -14.89 -12.98
CA GLY A 71 -8.76 -13.80 -13.50
C GLY A 71 -7.96 -12.69 -14.19
N PRO A 72 -6.96 -12.08 -13.52
CA PRO A 72 -6.12 -11.04 -14.10
C PRO A 72 -5.32 -11.52 -15.30
N ALA A 73 -4.77 -12.74 -15.24
CA ALA A 73 -4.04 -13.33 -16.35
C ALA A 73 -4.95 -13.53 -17.57
N LEU A 74 -6.14 -14.12 -17.38
CA LEU A 74 -7.11 -14.32 -18.45
C LEU A 74 -7.56 -12.99 -19.07
N ALA A 75 -7.93 -12.01 -18.24
CA ALA A 75 -8.34 -10.69 -18.71
C ALA A 75 -7.22 -10.00 -19.51
N SER A 76 -5.97 -10.12 -19.06
CA SER A 76 -4.80 -9.55 -19.74
C SER A 76 -4.53 -10.27 -21.07
N CYS A 77 -4.71 -11.60 -21.14
CA CYS A 77 -4.60 -12.35 -22.39
C CYS A 77 -5.68 -11.95 -23.39
N ILE A 78 -6.93 -11.80 -22.95
CA ILE A 78 -8.05 -11.37 -23.79
C ILE A 78 -7.80 -9.96 -24.32
N VAL A 79 -7.53 -8.98 -23.45
CA VAL A 79 -7.27 -7.60 -23.91
C VAL A 79 -6.01 -7.55 -24.76
N GLY A 80 -4.98 -8.31 -24.39
CA GLY A 80 -3.73 -8.43 -25.14
C GLY A 80 -3.93 -8.96 -26.56
N SER A 81 -4.87 -9.88 -26.78
CA SER A 81 -5.16 -10.41 -28.12
C SER A 81 -5.88 -9.41 -29.03
N PHE A 82 -6.62 -8.45 -28.47
CA PHE A 82 -7.37 -7.44 -29.24
C PHE A 82 -6.63 -6.10 -29.37
N VAL A 83 -5.90 -5.68 -28.34
CA VAL A 83 -5.32 -4.32 -28.20
C VAL A 83 -3.79 -4.37 -28.09
N GLY A 84 -3.20 -5.57 -28.01
CA GLY A 84 -1.75 -5.76 -27.92
C GLY A 84 -1.19 -5.66 -26.51
N VAL A 85 0.14 -5.73 -26.40
CA VAL A 85 0.88 -5.82 -25.13
C VAL A 85 0.59 -4.64 -24.20
N ALA A 86 0.46 -3.42 -24.75
CA ALA A 86 0.20 -2.23 -23.95
C ALA A 86 -1.14 -2.30 -23.20
N GLY A 87 -2.19 -2.81 -23.86
CA GLY A 87 -3.50 -3.04 -23.23
C GLY A 87 -3.46 -4.16 -22.19
N ALA A 88 -2.70 -5.24 -22.43
CA ALA A 88 -2.50 -6.29 -21.44
C ALA A 88 -1.82 -5.76 -20.16
N ILE A 89 -0.81 -4.90 -20.32
CA ILE A 89 -0.15 -4.21 -19.20
C ILE A 89 -1.12 -3.27 -18.49
N GLY A 90 -1.99 -2.57 -19.23
CA GLY A 90 -3.09 -1.77 -18.69
C GLY A 90 -3.99 -2.55 -17.72
N VAL A 91 -4.42 -3.74 -18.13
CA VAL A 91 -5.24 -4.63 -17.27
C VAL A 91 -4.49 -5.04 -16.01
N LEU A 92 -3.23 -5.47 -16.13
CA LEU A 92 -2.41 -5.85 -14.99
C LEU A 92 -2.19 -4.68 -14.02
N PHE A 93 -2.01 -3.46 -14.55
CA PHE A 93 -1.88 -2.24 -13.76
C PHE A 93 -3.16 -1.95 -12.97
N VAL A 94 -4.33 -1.95 -13.62
CA VAL A 94 -5.63 -1.73 -12.94
C VAL A 94 -5.86 -2.78 -11.87
N TRP A 95 -5.59 -4.05 -12.18
CA TRP A 95 -5.71 -5.13 -11.20
C TRP A 95 -4.77 -4.93 -10.02
N ARG A 96 -3.50 -4.55 -10.28
CA ARG A 96 -2.51 -4.29 -9.26
C ARG A 96 -2.96 -3.19 -8.30
N LEU A 97 -3.46 -2.09 -8.85
CA LEU A 97 -4.01 -0.98 -8.08
C LEU A 97 -5.20 -1.44 -7.22
N HIS A 98 -6.15 -2.18 -7.80
CA HIS A 98 -7.27 -2.75 -7.05
C HIS A 98 -6.81 -3.65 -5.90
N ALA A 99 -5.82 -4.53 -6.14
CA ALA A 99 -5.29 -5.43 -5.14
C ALA A 99 -4.57 -4.68 -4.00
N ASP A 100 -3.80 -3.64 -4.32
CA ASP A 100 -3.08 -2.83 -3.32
C ASP A 100 -4.04 -2.02 -2.43
N VAL A 101 -5.11 -1.45 -3.01
CA VAL A 101 -6.14 -0.74 -2.23
C VAL A 101 -6.89 -1.69 -1.31
N ARG A 102 -7.33 -2.85 -1.81
CA ARG A 102 -8.00 -3.85 -0.98
C ARG A 102 -7.13 -4.36 0.14
N TRP A 103 -5.85 -4.60 -0.15
CA TRP A 103 -4.90 -4.99 0.88
C TRP A 103 -4.78 -3.90 1.95
N SER A 104 -4.58 -2.63 1.56
CA SER A 104 -4.43 -1.52 2.51
C SER A 104 -5.68 -1.34 3.38
N MET A 105 -6.89 -1.43 2.79
CA MET A 105 -8.13 -1.34 3.57
C MET A 105 -8.29 -2.51 4.54
N ASN A 106 -7.95 -3.73 4.13
CA ASN A 106 -7.98 -4.89 5.04
C ASN A 106 -6.97 -4.74 6.18
N GLU A 107 -5.82 -4.15 5.88
CA GLU A 107 -4.78 -3.88 6.87
C GLU A 107 -5.21 -2.79 7.85
N ALA A 108 -5.76 -1.67 7.36
CA ALA A 108 -6.38 -0.64 8.21
C ALA A 108 -7.50 -1.21 9.09
N ALA A 109 -8.34 -2.10 8.54
CA ALA A 109 -9.38 -2.80 9.30
C ALA A 109 -8.78 -3.73 10.38
N ARG A 110 -7.68 -4.42 10.09
CA ARG A 110 -6.95 -5.26 11.04
C ARG A 110 -6.38 -4.41 12.19
N LEU A 111 -5.73 -3.29 11.86
CA LEU A 111 -5.15 -2.35 12.82
C LEU A 111 -6.23 -1.71 13.70
N ALA A 112 -7.37 -1.31 13.11
CA ALA A 112 -8.50 -0.76 13.87
C ALA A 112 -9.10 -1.78 14.85
N ARG A 113 -9.16 -3.08 14.48
CA ARG A 113 -9.60 -4.13 15.42
C ARG A 113 -8.57 -4.38 16.53
N ALA A 114 -7.27 -4.29 16.21
CA ALA A 114 -6.21 -4.39 17.21
C ALA A 114 -6.25 -3.24 18.23
N ASP A 115 -6.62 -2.04 17.79
CA ASP A 115 -6.85 -0.86 18.64
C ASP A 115 -8.23 -0.87 19.35
N ALA A 116 -8.96 -1.98 19.33
CA ALA A 116 -10.31 -2.12 19.91
C ALA A 116 -11.35 -1.10 19.38
N ARG A 117 -11.18 -0.63 18.14
CA ARG A 117 -12.09 0.31 17.44
C ARG A 117 -12.76 -0.35 16.23
N PRO A 118 -13.62 -1.37 16.41
CA PRO A 118 -14.19 -2.14 15.29
C PRO A 118 -15.11 -1.33 14.38
N THR A 119 -15.69 -0.23 14.87
CA THR A 119 -16.51 0.70 14.07
C THR A 119 -15.71 1.36 12.94
N GLN A 120 -14.39 1.48 13.10
CA GLN A 120 -13.49 2.01 12.09
C GLN A 120 -13.01 0.96 11.08
N ALA A 121 -13.28 -0.32 11.34
CA ALA A 121 -12.96 -1.44 10.44
C ALA A 121 -14.09 -1.73 9.43
N THR A 122 -15.12 -0.88 9.37
CA THR A 122 -16.26 -1.07 8.47
C THR A 122 -15.95 -0.58 7.06
N TRP A 123 -16.65 -1.13 6.07
CA TRP A 123 -16.52 -0.65 4.69
C TRP A 123 -16.83 0.85 4.58
N ARG A 124 -17.85 1.33 5.28
CA ARG A 124 -18.26 2.75 5.26
C ARG A 124 -17.14 3.66 5.76
N SER A 125 -16.44 3.27 6.83
CA SER A 125 -15.34 4.06 7.40
C SER A 125 -14.06 4.02 6.56
N LEU A 126 -13.89 3.02 5.69
CA LEU A 126 -12.69 2.84 4.87
C LEU A 126 -12.90 3.17 3.39
N ALA A 127 -14.14 3.43 2.96
CA ALA A 127 -14.47 3.69 1.55
C ALA A 127 -13.68 4.87 0.96
N HIS A 128 -13.31 5.86 1.78
CA HIS A 128 -12.44 6.96 1.37
C HIS A 128 -11.11 6.48 0.79
N GLY A 129 -10.61 5.31 1.21
CA GLY A 129 -9.38 4.69 0.70
C GLY A 129 -9.39 4.45 -0.81
N TRP A 130 -10.56 4.34 -1.46
CA TRP A 130 -10.66 4.19 -2.91
C TRP A 130 -10.49 5.49 -3.69
N MET A 131 -10.62 6.64 -3.04
CA MET A 131 -10.76 7.90 -3.77
C MET A 131 -9.45 8.37 -4.41
N THR A 132 -8.32 8.32 -3.70
CA THR A 132 -7.01 8.69 -4.29
C THR A 132 -6.54 7.71 -5.38
N PRO A 133 -6.73 6.38 -5.26
CA PRO A 133 -6.50 5.46 -6.38
C PRO A 133 -7.40 5.72 -7.58
N ALA A 134 -8.69 6.00 -7.37
CA ALA A 134 -9.62 6.27 -8.46
C ALA A 134 -9.24 7.55 -9.22
N TYR A 135 -8.88 8.61 -8.50
CA TYR A 135 -8.33 9.82 -9.09
C TYR A 135 -7.03 9.56 -9.85
N GLY A 136 -6.07 8.85 -9.25
CA GLY A 136 -4.81 8.49 -9.91
C GLY A 136 -5.04 7.70 -11.19
N LEU A 137 -5.92 6.70 -11.18
CA LEU A 137 -6.26 5.92 -12.36
C LEU A 137 -6.92 6.78 -13.46
N ALA A 138 -7.85 7.66 -13.09
CA ALA A 138 -8.50 8.58 -14.02
C ALA A 138 -7.48 9.55 -14.65
N LEU A 139 -6.54 10.04 -13.87
CA LEU A 139 -5.49 10.94 -14.34
C LEU A 139 -4.56 10.22 -15.32
N VAL A 140 -4.08 9.03 -14.98
CA VAL A 140 -3.24 8.18 -15.84
C VAL A 140 -3.95 7.83 -17.15
N ALA A 141 -5.25 7.51 -17.10
CA ALA A 141 -6.05 7.25 -18.29
C ALA A 141 -6.22 8.52 -19.16
N PHE A 142 -6.40 9.68 -18.55
CA PHE A 142 -6.47 10.96 -19.27
C PHE A 142 -5.13 11.34 -19.91
N THR A 143 -4.00 11.07 -19.27
CA THR A 143 -2.68 11.43 -19.80
C THR A 143 -2.02 10.35 -20.65
N SER A 144 -2.67 9.19 -20.83
CA SER A 144 -2.18 8.09 -21.67
C SER A 144 -1.91 8.53 -23.12
N PRO A 145 -0.90 7.96 -23.81
CA PRO A 145 -0.14 6.76 -23.45
C PRO A 145 1.02 7.01 -22.46
N HIS A 146 1.37 5.98 -21.70
CA HIS A 146 2.42 6.03 -20.67
C HIS A 146 3.40 4.85 -20.77
N ALA A 147 4.45 4.88 -19.96
CA ALA A 147 5.36 3.76 -19.78
C ALA A 147 5.48 3.37 -18.31
N ILE A 148 5.46 2.07 -18.02
CA ILE A 148 5.79 1.51 -16.71
C ILE A 148 7.06 0.68 -16.87
N ALA A 149 8.14 1.08 -16.21
CA ALA A 149 9.45 0.45 -16.27
C ALA A 149 9.96 0.19 -17.70
N GLY A 150 9.69 1.13 -18.61
CA GLY A 150 10.07 1.06 -20.03
C GLY A 150 9.11 0.23 -20.90
N LEU A 151 8.07 -0.36 -20.33
CA LEU A 151 7.03 -1.06 -21.08
C LEU A 151 5.84 -0.13 -21.37
N PRO A 152 5.23 -0.20 -22.56
CA PRO A 152 4.09 0.64 -22.89
C PRO A 152 2.90 0.27 -22.01
N LEU A 153 2.24 1.29 -21.46
CA LEU A 153 0.98 1.20 -20.75
C LEU A 153 -0.07 1.94 -21.58
N ASP A 154 -1.11 1.22 -21.97
CA ASP A 154 -2.27 1.81 -22.63
C ASP A 154 -3.53 1.57 -21.78
N LEU A 155 -4.25 2.65 -21.52
CA LEU A 155 -5.52 2.65 -20.81
C LEU A 155 -6.56 3.34 -21.69
N PRO A 156 -7.85 2.95 -21.61
CA PRO A 156 -8.91 3.64 -22.32
C PRO A 156 -8.90 5.13 -21.96
N HIS A 157 -8.64 5.99 -22.95
CA HIS A 157 -8.55 7.43 -22.74
C HIS A 157 -9.89 7.97 -22.23
N VAL A 158 -9.84 8.75 -21.16
CA VAL A 158 -11.02 9.40 -20.57
C VAL A 158 -10.97 10.90 -20.84
N PRO A 159 -12.12 11.58 -21.02
CA PRO A 159 -12.13 13.04 -21.22
C PRO A 159 -11.74 13.79 -19.94
N LEU A 160 -11.24 15.03 -20.09
CA LEU A 160 -10.71 15.88 -19.00
C LEU A 160 -11.65 16.02 -17.79
N TRP A 161 -12.97 16.01 -17.99
CA TRP A 161 -13.91 16.15 -16.88
C TRP A 161 -13.85 14.97 -15.89
N VAL A 162 -13.40 13.78 -16.33
CA VAL A 162 -13.29 12.59 -15.46
C VAL A 162 -12.24 12.75 -14.35
N PRO A 163 -10.96 13.08 -14.63
CA PRO A 163 -9.99 13.36 -13.56
C PRO A 163 -10.35 14.58 -12.72
N VAL A 164 -11.01 15.60 -13.29
CA VAL A 164 -11.49 16.76 -12.52
C VAL A 164 -12.55 16.35 -11.49
N LEU A 165 -13.58 15.59 -11.90
CA LEU A 165 -14.64 15.14 -10.99
C LEU A 165 -14.10 14.15 -9.95
N THR A 166 -13.32 13.16 -10.37
CA THR A 166 -12.73 12.19 -9.42
C THR A 166 -11.77 12.85 -8.45
N GLY A 167 -11.00 13.85 -8.89
CA GLY A 167 -10.14 14.67 -8.04
C GLY A 167 -10.93 15.49 -7.02
N ALA A 168 -12.01 16.16 -7.45
CA ALA A 168 -12.88 16.91 -6.55
C ALA A 168 -13.54 16.00 -5.50
N VAL A 169 -14.09 14.86 -5.91
CA VAL A 169 -14.68 13.86 -5.00
C VAL A 169 -13.62 13.33 -4.03
N ALA A 170 -12.42 13.03 -4.50
CA ALA A 170 -11.33 12.56 -3.65
C ALA A 170 -10.91 13.61 -2.63
N LEU A 171 -10.77 14.87 -3.05
CA LEU A 171 -10.42 15.97 -2.15
C LEU A 171 -11.47 16.12 -1.04
N VAL A 172 -12.75 16.19 -1.39
CA VAL A 172 -13.84 16.33 -0.41
C VAL A 172 -13.88 15.15 0.55
N THR A 173 -13.79 13.92 0.03
CA THR A 173 -13.90 12.71 0.85
C THR A 173 -12.70 12.55 1.80
N VAL A 174 -11.49 12.85 1.32
CA VAL A 174 -10.28 12.81 2.15
C VAL A 174 -10.29 13.94 3.17
N ALA A 175 -10.74 15.14 2.80
CA ALA A 175 -10.87 16.27 3.74
C ALA A 175 -11.90 15.97 4.85
N ASP A 176 -13.08 15.44 4.51
CA ASP A 176 -14.08 15.01 5.51
C ASP A 176 -13.50 13.95 6.44
N TRP A 177 -12.80 12.95 5.90
CA TRP A 177 -12.12 11.94 6.71
C TRP A 177 -11.06 12.55 7.64
N LEU A 178 -10.20 13.45 7.16
CA LEU A 178 -9.18 14.13 7.96
C LEU A 178 -9.79 14.96 9.08
N LEU A 179 -10.89 15.68 8.82
CA LEU A 179 -11.61 16.45 9.82
C LEU A 179 -12.15 15.54 10.94
N ARG A 180 -12.71 14.37 10.59
CA ARG A 180 -13.14 13.37 11.58
C ARG A 180 -11.96 12.83 12.40
N ARG A 181 -10.81 12.58 11.77
CA ARG A 181 -9.59 12.15 12.50
C ARG A 181 -9.07 13.25 13.44
N ALA A 182 -9.13 14.51 13.02
CA ALA A 182 -8.75 15.64 13.84
C ALA A 182 -9.69 15.81 15.05
N ALA A 183 -11.00 15.61 14.84
CA ALA A 183 -11.98 15.59 15.92
C ALA A 183 -11.71 14.44 16.91
N ASP A 184 -11.49 13.22 16.43
CA ASP A 184 -11.14 12.07 17.28
C ASP A 184 -9.84 12.32 18.04
N TRP A 185 -8.83 12.95 17.42
CA TRP A 185 -7.58 13.32 18.09
C TRP A 185 -7.82 14.33 19.22
N ARG A 186 -8.64 15.37 18.96
CA ARG A 186 -9.05 16.35 19.99
C ARG A 186 -9.80 15.72 21.16
N LEU A 187 -10.56 14.66 20.91
CA LEU A 187 -11.30 13.92 21.93
C LEU A 187 -10.48 12.81 22.62
N GLY A 188 -9.22 12.60 22.22
CA GLY A 188 -8.40 11.50 22.74
C GLY A 188 -8.86 10.11 22.26
N GLU A 189 -9.66 10.06 21.21
CA GLU A 189 -10.30 8.85 20.69
C GLU A 189 -9.62 8.29 19.42
N ILE A 190 -8.56 8.93 18.95
CA ILE A 190 -7.88 8.52 17.73
C ILE A 190 -7.22 7.14 17.87
N SER A 191 -7.53 6.25 16.93
CA SER A 191 -6.73 5.05 16.69
C SER A 191 -5.58 5.42 15.76
N VAL A 192 -4.40 5.64 16.35
CA VAL A 192 -3.21 6.16 15.66
C VAL A 192 -2.78 5.23 14.53
N SER A 193 -2.73 3.92 14.79
CA SER A 193 -2.19 2.93 13.87
C SER A 193 -2.92 2.87 12.51
N PRO A 194 -4.25 2.65 12.45
CA PRO A 194 -4.98 2.68 11.18
C PRO A 194 -5.00 4.07 10.54
N THR A 195 -4.96 5.15 11.34
CA THR A 195 -4.96 6.52 10.80
C THR A 195 -3.66 6.82 10.06
N VAL A 196 -2.50 6.51 10.66
CA VAL A 196 -1.19 6.69 10.01
C VAL A 196 -1.06 5.80 8.78
N HIS A 197 -1.57 4.56 8.84
CA HIS A 197 -1.60 3.67 7.68
C HIS A 197 -2.39 4.28 6.51
N MET A 198 -3.61 4.77 6.77
CA MET A 198 -4.45 5.39 5.74
C MET A 198 -3.92 6.74 5.24
N LEU A 199 -3.27 7.53 6.10
CA LEU A 199 -2.55 8.73 5.67
C LEU A 199 -1.43 8.38 4.68
N THR A 200 -0.64 7.35 5.01
CA THR A 200 0.44 6.86 4.15
C THR A 200 -0.10 6.33 2.83
N HIS A 201 -1.21 5.58 2.86
CA HIS A 201 -1.93 5.12 1.67
C HIS A 201 -2.27 6.29 0.74
N HIS A 202 -2.91 7.33 1.26
CA HIS A 202 -3.28 8.50 0.46
C HIS A 202 -2.05 9.24 -0.09
N ALA A 203 -1.02 9.42 0.74
CA ALA A 203 0.22 10.07 0.32
C ALA A 203 0.92 9.30 -0.81
N LEU A 204 1.04 7.97 -0.70
CA LEU A 204 1.65 7.14 -1.74
C LEU A 204 0.87 7.19 -3.05
N PHE A 205 -0.47 7.13 -2.99
CA PHE A 205 -1.30 7.22 -4.19
C PHE A 205 -1.21 8.60 -4.85
N LEU A 206 -1.24 9.66 -4.05
CA LEU A 206 -1.18 11.03 -4.56
C LEU A 206 0.19 11.33 -5.17
N LEU A 207 1.28 10.93 -4.51
CA LEU A 207 2.63 11.14 -5.03
C LEU A 207 2.90 10.29 -6.27
N GLY A 208 2.60 9.00 -6.20
CA GLY A 208 2.91 8.05 -7.29
C GLY A 208 2.06 8.24 -8.55
N PHE A 209 0.80 8.63 -8.41
CA PHE A 209 -0.14 8.67 -9.54
C PHE A 209 -0.79 10.02 -9.77
N GLY A 210 -0.69 10.97 -8.83
CA GLY A 210 -1.30 12.29 -8.93
C GLY A 210 -0.31 13.42 -9.26
N VAL A 211 0.87 13.41 -8.65
CA VAL A 211 1.80 14.55 -8.70
C VAL A 211 3.07 14.25 -9.51
N MET A 212 3.72 13.10 -9.28
CA MET A 212 5.01 12.84 -9.92
C MET A 212 4.90 12.31 -11.35
N PHE A 213 3.73 11.79 -11.76
CA PHE A 213 3.48 11.11 -13.04
C PHE A 213 4.46 9.95 -13.38
N ASP A 214 5.37 9.58 -12.48
CA ASP A 214 6.20 8.39 -12.59
C ASP A 214 5.46 7.19 -11.99
N LEU A 215 4.66 6.55 -12.85
CA LEU A 215 3.93 5.33 -12.55
C LEU A 215 4.83 4.22 -11.99
N SER A 216 6.07 4.14 -12.47
CA SER A 216 7.00 3.08 -12.10
C SER A 216 7.49 3.28 -10.68
N ALA A 217 7.89 4.51 -10.34
CA ALA A 217 8.24 4.88 -8.97
C ALA A 217 7.05 4.69 -8.01
N GLY A 218 5.84 5.04 -8.44
CA GLY A 218 4.61 4.77 -7.69
C GLY A 218 4.43 3.29 -7.38
N VAL A 219 4.47 2.42 -8.39
CA VAL A 219 4.34 0.95 -8.21
C VAL A 219 5.43 0.40 -7.28
N VAL A 220 6.68 0.83 -7.45
CA VAL A 220 7.79 0.43 -6.58
C VAL A 220 7.51 0.83 -5.14
N ALA A 221 7.08 2.08 -4.90
CA ALA A 221 6.77 2.56 -3.56
C ALA A 221 5.68 1.72 -2.87
N PHE A 222 4.64 1.30 -3.60
CA PHE A 222 3.62 0.39 -3.07
C PHE A 222 4.15 -1.00 -2.75
N ILE A 223 4.98 -1.58 -3.62
CA ILE A 223 5.60 -2.90 -3.35
C ILE A 223 6.50 -2.79 -2.11
N ALA A 224 7.33 -1.75 -2.03
CA ALA A 224 8.21 -1.50 -0.90
C ALA A 224 7.40 -1.33 0.41
N TRP A 225 6.32 -0.54 0.38
CA TRP A 225 5.44 -0.33 1.52
C TRP A 225 4.76 -1.61 2.00
N ARG A 226 4.32 -2.47 1.08
CA ARG A 226 3.78 -3.80 1.40
C ARG A 226 4.82 -4.73 2.00
N LEU A 227 6.06 -4.71 1.49
CA LEU A 227 7.16 -5.50 2.05
C LEU A 227 7.50 -5.07 3.48
N VAL A 228 7.44 -3.76 3.78
CA VAL A 228 7.59 -3.26 5.15
C VAL A 228 6.51 -3.82 6.07
N HIS A 229 5.25 -3.90 5.63
CA HIS A 229 4.17 -4.50 6.43
C HIS A 229 4.24 -6.03 6.55
N ALA A 230 4.89 -6.69 5.59
CA ALA A 230 5.14 -8.14 5.64
C ALA A 230 6.32 -8.50 6.55
N ALA A 231 7.21 -7.56 6.87
CA ALA A 231 8.20 -7.74 7.91
C ALA A 231 7.50 -7.81 9.28
N PRO A 232 7.97 -8.64 10.22
CA PRO A 232 7.41 -8.72 11.57
C PRO A 232 7.73 -7.45 12.37
N ILE A 233 7.04 -6.35 12.06
CA ILE A 233 7.16 -5.09 12.76
C ILE A 233 6.16 -5.09 13.91
N ARG A 234 6.65 -5.27 15.14
CA ARG A 234 5.93 -4.78 16.32
C ARG A 234 6.26 -3.30 16.46
N VAL A 235 5.42 -2.44 15.88
CA VAL A 235 5.51 -1.01 16.15
C VAL A 235 5.16 -0.83 17.63
N VAL A 236 6.15 -0.41 18.43
CA VAL A 236 5.90 0.14 19.77
C VAL A 236 4.85 1.23 19.57
N GLN A 237 3.66 1.01 20.13
CA GLN A 237 2.50 1.88 20.00
C GLN A 237 2.90 3.28 20.46
N ALA A 238 3.25 4.17 19.53
CA ALA A 238 3.65 5.52 19.85
C ALA A 238 2.43 6.24 20.43
N SER A 239 2.48 6.55 21.72
CA SER A 239 1.43 7.32 22.39
C SER A 239 1.45 8.75 21.86
N LEU A 240 0.67 9.02 20.81
CA LEU A 240 0.39 10.37 20.31
C LEU A 240 -0.83 10.97 21.01
N THR A 241 -1.06 10.61 22.27
CA THR A 241 -2.07 11.25 23.11
C THR A 241 -1.59 12.65 23.45
N ALA A 242 -2.27 13.66 22.92
CA ALA A 242 -2.07 15.03 23.34
C ALA A 242 -2.83 15.29 24.65
N VAL A 243 -2.30 14.81 25.78
CA VAL A 243 -2.62 15.35 27.11
C VAL A 243 -1.38 15.16 28.02
N PRO A 244 -0.89 16.19 28.73
CA PRO A 244 0.02 16.01 29.87
C PRO A 244 -0.64 15.26 31.04
#